data_AF-A0A409XGS4-F1
#
_entry.id   AF-A0A409XGS4-F1
#
_cell.length_a   1.000
_cell.length_b   1.000
_cell.length_c   1.000
_cell.angle_alpha   90.00
_cell.angle_beta   90.00
_cell.angle_gamma   90.00
#
_symmetry.space_group_name_H-M   'P 1'
#
loop_
_entity.id
_entity.type
_entity.pdbx_description
1 polymer ?
#
loop_
_entity_poly.entity_id
_entity_poly.type
_entity_poly.pdbx_seq_one_letter_code
_entity_poly.pdbx_strand_id
1 'polypeptide(L)'
;MEKFLNIKRHNAKCPCRSCRIKAVNDSSKTKGANKTYYVPLTPPNKQSGAYDPHALPLRKHSDWKTVTDAIESAASPLKQEEIAQEFGIKAMPALTWVGSLDYAQGMPWDYMHLLLENVVKNLVDLWLGRYKGLDAGDEDFIIPEHIWKEVATETTRAVHFIPADFVCSLGNPYNNR
;
A
#
# COMPACT_ATOMS: atom_id res chain seq x y z
N MET A 1 -2.59 5.73 5.17
CA MET A 1 -2.22 4.77 6.26
C MET A 1 -0.82 4.89 6.86
N GLU A 2 0.24 5.21 6.11
CA GLU A 2 1.61 5.15 6.67
C GLU A 2 1.85 6.10 7.86
N LYS A 3 1.15 7.25 7.88
CA LYS A 3 1.10 8.16 9.04
C LYS A 3 0.40 7.51 10.24
N PHE A 4 -0.68 6.77 10.01
CA PHE A 4 -1.42 6.07 11.04
C PHE A 4 -0.57 4.98 11.72
N LEU A 5 0.17 4.22 10.91
CA LEU A 5 1.08 3.16 11.38
C LEU A 5 2.41 3.68 11.96
N ASN A 6 2.63 5.00 11.98
CA ASN A 6 3.88 5.63 12.42
C ASN A 6 5.13 5.04 11.74
N ILE A 7 5.08 4.82 10.43
CA ILE A 7 6.23 4.33 9.66
C ILE A 7 7.03 5.46 9.00
N LYS A 8 8.30 5.20 8.73
CA LYS A 8 9.26 6.18 8.21
C LYS A 8 9.29 6.30 6.68
N ARG A 9 8.62 5.38 5.97
CA ARG A 9 8.48 5.35 4.51
C ARG A 9 9.84 5.21 3.81
N HIS A 10 10.01 5.84 2.65
CA HIS A 10 11.17 5.76 1.75
C HIS A 10 12.53 6.13 2.37
N ASN A 11 12.56 6.77 3.54
CA ASN A 11 13.82 7.11 4.23
C ASN A 11 14.35 5.99 5.14
N ALA A 12 13.59 4.90 5.30
CA ALA A 12 14.00 3.75 6.09
C ALA A 12 14.77 2.72 5.27
N LYS A 13 15.67 2.00 5.92
CA LYS A 13 16.31 0.80 5.37
C LYS A 13 15.33 -0.37 5.27
N CYS A 14 14.25 -0.36 6.03
CA CYS A 14 13.18 -1.35 5.96
C CYS A 14 11.82 -0.64 5.82
N PRO A 15 11.50 -0.09 4.63
CA PRO A 15 10.39 0.84 4.47
C PRO A 15 9.03 0.14 4.35
N CYS A 16 8.99 -1.15 4.00
CA CYS A 16 7.74 -1.87 3.85
C CYS A 16 7.04 -2.06 5.20
N ARG A 17 5.72 -1.85 5.22
CA ARG A 17 4.87 -2.10 6.39
C ARG A 17 4.55 -3.58 6.63
N SER A 18 4.67 -4.46 5.62
CA SER A 18 4.23 -5.85 5.74
C SER A 18 5.38 -6.85 5.76
N CYS A 19 6.53 -6.50 5.21
CA CYS A 19 7.72 -7.35 5.20
C CYS A 19 8.96 -6.60 5.67
N ARG A 20 10.01 -7.37 5.97
CA ARG A 20 11.30 -6.91 6.46
C ARG A 20 12.39 -6.88 5.37
N ILE A 21 11.97 -6.78 4.10
CA ILE A 21 12.91 -6.65 2.98
C ILE A 21 13.68 -5.35 3.15
N LYS A 22 15.01 -5.44 3.07
CA LYS A 22 15.89 -4.29 3.15
C LYS A 22 15.87 -3.52 1.83
N ALA A 23 15.68 -2.21 1.92
CA ALA A 23 15.85 -1.31 0.82
C ALA A 23 17.33 -1.16 0.50
N VAL A 24 17.61 -1.07 -0.79
CA VAL A 24 18.94 -0.83 -1.35
C VAL A 24 18.90 0.50 -2.09
N ASN A 25 20.06 1.11 -2.26
CA ASN A 25 20.26 2.19 -3.21
C ASN A 25 21.26 1.75 -4.28
N ASP A 26 21.27 2.44 -5.40
CA ASP A 26 22.32 2.23 -6.38
C ASP A 26 23.62 2.86 -5.85
N SER A 27 24.56 1.99 -5.47
CA SER A 27 25.89 2.40 -5.01
C SER A 27 26.88 2.60 -6.15
N SER A 28 26.46 2.52 -7.43
CA SER A 28 27.32 2.79 -8.57
C SER A 28 27.93 4.19 -8.43
N LYS A 29 29.26 4.30 -8.48
CA LYS A 29 29.98 5.59 -8.31
C LYS A 29 29.92 6.47 -9.57
N THR A 30 28.91 6.30 -10.41
CA THR A 30 28.71 7.11 -11.61
C THR A 30 28.02 8.43 -11.25
N LYS A 31 28.45 9.54 -11.86
CA LYS A 31 27.77 10.84 -11.73
C LYS A 31 26.29 10.65 -12.14
N GLY A 32 25.38 10.82 -11.17
CA GLY A 32 23.94 10.56 -11.34
C GLY A 32 23.38 9.41 -10.51
N ALA A 33 24.21 8.75 -9.67
CA ALA A 33 23.78 7.69 -8.76
C ALA A 33 22.55 8.10 -7.94
N ASN A 34 21.46 7.34 -8.09
CA ASN A 34 20.20 7.66 -7.46
C ASN A 34 20.27 7.33 -5.97
N LYS A 35 20.19 8.35 -5.11
CA LYS A 35 20.18 8.19 -3.64
C LYS A 35 18.86 7.57 -3.13
N THR A 36 17.88 7.39 -4.01
CA THR A 36 16.58 6.84 -3.67
C THR A 36 16.70 5.37 -3.31
N TYR A 37 16.22 5.03 -2.11
CA TYR A 37 16.10 3.65 -1.67
C TYR A 37 14.91 2.99 -2.35
N TYR A 38 15.09 1.77 -2.85
CA TYR A 38 14.02 0.92 -3.38
C TYR A 38 14.12 -0.49 -2.80
N VAL A 39 13.04 -1.25 -2.88
CA VAL A 39 12.90 -2.56 -2.21
C VAL A 39 12.84 -3.67 -3.26
N PRO A 40 13.97 -4.26 -3.66
CA PRO A 40 13.98 -5.34 -4.64
C PRO A 40 13.72 -6.71 -4.00
N LEU A 41 13.05 -7.59 -4.74
CA LEU A 41 13.02 -9.03 -4.43
C LEU A 41 14.39 -9.66 -4.63
N THR A 42 15.13 -9.22 -5.65
CA THR A 42 16.51 -9.66 -5.91
C THR A 42 17.43 -8.46 -5.78
N PRO A 43 18.19 -8.34 -4.67
CA PRO A 43 19.10 -7.22 -4.50
C PRO A 43 20.13 -7.14 -5.64
N PRO A 44 20.40 -5.93 -6.18
CA PRO A 44 21.52 -5.72 -7.09
C PRO A 44 22.80 -6.19 -6.38
N ASN A 45 23.67 -6.88 -7.10
CA ASN A 45 24.94 -7.46 -6.62
C ASN A 45 24.86 -8.69 -5.70
N LYS A 46 23.69 -9.34 -5.53
CA LYS A 46 23.55 -10.61 -4.74
C LYS A 46 24.15 -10.57 -3.31
N GLN A 47 24.33 -9.37 -2.73
CA GLN A 47 24.92 -9.21 -1.38
C GLN A 47 24.06 -9.87 -0.29
N SER A 48 22.78 -10.10 -0.61
CA SER A 48 21.86 -10.96 0.13
C SER A 48 21.17 -11.84 -0.91
N GLY A 49 20.87 -13.09 -0.58
CA GLY A 49 20.12 -13.99 -1.46
C GLY A 49 18.81 -13.35 -1.91
N ALA A 50 18.31 -13.73 -3.09
CA ALA A 50 17.01 -13.28 -3.56
C ALA A 50 15.93 -13.71 -2.56
N TYR A 51 14.97 -12.82 -2.29
CA TYR A 51 13.81 -13.13 -1.48
C TYR A 51 12.84 -13.98 -2.31
N ASP A 52 12.42 -15.11 -1.76
CA ASP A 52 11.34 -15.91 -2.32
C ASP A 52 10.01 -15.17 -2.15
N PRO A 53 9.29 -14.83 -3.22
CA PRO A 53 7.97 -14.16 -3.15
C PRO A 53 6.95 -14.92 -2.30
N HIS A 54 7.07 -16.25 -2.20
CA HIS A 54 6.17 -17.09 -1.40
C HIS A 54 6.61 -17.26 0.05
N ALA A 55 7.84 -16.86 0.39
CA ALA A 55 8.42 -16.98 1.73
C ALA A 55 9.10 -15.67 2.17
N LEU A 56 8.41 -14.54 1.98
CA LEU A 56 8.92 -13.23 2.39
C LEU A 56 9.08 -13.13 3.91
N PRO A 57 10.05 -12.34 4.40
CA PRO A 57 10.24 -12.12 5.83
C PRO A 57 9.16 -11.17 6.35
N LEU A 58 7.93 -11.66 6.50
CA LEU A 58 6.78 -10.86 6.95
C LEU A 58 7.03 -10.27 8.34
N ARG A 59 6.45 -9.09 8.58
CA ARG A 59 6.41 -8.48 9.90
C ARG A 59 5.32 -9.13 10.75
N LYS A 60 5.50 -9.04 12.06
CA LYS A 60 4.52 -9.44 13.08
C LYS A 60 4.16 -8.22 13.92
N HIS A 61 2.99 -8.23 14.55
CA HIS A 61 2.63 -7.21 15.54
C HIS A 61 3.70 -7.06 16.64
N SER A 62 4.36 -8.16 17.05
CA SER A 62 5.46 -8.13 18.02
C SER A 62 6.65 -7.28 17.57
N ASP A 63 6.88 -7.14 16.25
CA ASP A 63 7.97 -6.32 15.74
C ASP A 63 7.75 -4.84 16.06
N TRP A 64 6.49 -4.37 16.08
CA TRP A 64 6.19 -3.01 16.52
C TRP A 64 6.58 -2.80 17.97
N LYS A 65 6.09 -3.68 18.87
CA LYS A 65 6.40 -3.60 20.30
C LYS A 65 7.90 -3.58 20.56
N THR A 66 8.63 -4.57 20.02
CA THR A 66 10.08 -4.67 20.21
C THR A 66 10.82 -3.42 19.73
N VAL A 67 10.45 -2.89 18.57
CA VAL A 67 11.14 -1.71 18.02
C VAL A 67 10.77 -0.45 18.79
N THR A 68 9.52 -0.28 19.21
CA THR A 68 9.10 0.89 19.98
C THR A 68 9.69 0.89 21.38
N ASP A 69 9.75 -0.27 22.04
CA ASP A 69 10.40 -0.42 23.33
C ASP A 69 11.90 -0.09 23.23
N ALA A 70 12.54 -0.50 22.13
CA ALA A 70 13.95 -0.18 21.86
C ALA A 70 14.17 1.32 21.58
N ILE A 71 13.22 1.99 20.93
CA ILE A 71 13.24 3.44 20.72
C ILE A 71 13.06 4.18 22.05
N GLU A 72 12.08 3.78 22.85
CA GLU A 72 11.80 4.40 24.16
C GLU A 72 12.96 4.22 25.13
N SER A 73 13.64 3.07 25.08
CA SER A 73 14.81 2.76 25.91
C SER A 73 16.12 3.38 25.40
N ALA A 74 16.13 4.03 24.24
CA ALA A 74 17.34 4.55 23.64
C ALA A 74 17.87 5.78 24.39
N ALA A 75 19.19 5.80 24.62
CA ALA A 75 19.86 6.83 25.43
C ALA A 75 19.88 8.25 24.82
N SER A 76 19.56 8.41 23.53
CA SER A 76 19.57 9.71 22.87
C SER A 76 18.61 9.79 21.68
N PRO A 77 18.15 10.99 21.30
CA PRO A 77 17.33 11.19 20.10
C PRO A 77 17.99 10.71 18.81
N LEU A 78 19.31 10.82 18.71
CA LEU A 78 20.07 10.28 17.58
C LEU A 78 19.89 8.76 17.50
N LYS A 79 19.99 8.08 18.64
CA LYS A 79 19.87 6.62 18.68
C LYS A 79 18.44 6.15 18.38
N GLN A 80 17.44 6.90 18.85
CA GLN A 80 16.03 6.69 18.49
C GLN A 80 15.84 6.74 16.97
N GLU A 81 16.40 7.77 16.33
CA GLU A 81 16.26 7.99 14.89
C GLU A 81 16.99 6.91 14.06
N GLU A 82 18.15 6.45 14.52
CA GLU A 82 18.87 5.30 13.92
C GLU A 82 18.04 4.01 13.97
N ILE A 83 17.47 3.68 15.12
CA ILE A 83 16.61 2.49 15.29
C ILE A 83 15.39 2.61 14.38
N ALA A 84 14.73 3.78 14.40
CA ALA A 84 13.58 4.03 13.53
C ALA A 84 13.94 3.96 12.05
N GLN A 85 15.15 4.35 11.66
CA GLN A 85 15.64 4.24 10.27
C GLN A 85 15.92 2.80 9.86
N GLU A 86 16.51 2.00 10.74
CA GLU A 86 16.81 0.59 10.47
C GLU A 86 15.54 -0.23 10.26
N PHE A 87 14.58 -0.10 11.18
CA PHE A 87 13.35 -0.91 11.18
C PHE A 87 12.17 -0.26 10.47
N GLY A 88 12.24 1.03 10.14
CA GLY A 88 11.18 1.77 9.47
C GLY A 88 9.94 2.09 10.32
N ILE A 89 9.99 1.84 11.63
CA ILE A 89 8.93 2.14 12.61
C ILE A 89 9.41 3.29 13.48
N LYS A 90 8.59 4.34 13.66
CA LYS A 90 8.92 5.52 14.48
C LYS A 90 8.39 5.43 15.91
N ALA A 91 7.21 4.87 16.07
CA ALA A 91 6.47 4.82 17.32
C ALA A 91 5.31 3.82 17.19
N MET A 92 4.61 3.58 18.31
CA MET A 92 3.36 2.82 18.27
C MET A 92 2.27 3.58 17.50
N PRO A 93 1.39 2.90 16.73
CA PRO A 93 0.27 3.53 16.03
C PRO A 93 -0.75 4.18 16.97
N ALA A 94 -1.50 5.18 16.50
CA ALA A 94 -2.41 5.98 17.33
C ALA A 94 -3.56 5.19 18.01
N LEU A 95 -3.90 4.01 17.50
CA LEU A 95 -4.95 3.14 18.05
C LEU A 95 -4.39 1.95 18.84
N THR A 96 -3.42 2.20 19.74
CA THR A 96 -2.86 1.19 20.66
C THR A 96 -3.87 0.59 21.64
N TRP A 97 -4.90 1.36 21.97
CA TRP A 97 -5.99 0.99 22.89
C TRP A 97 -6.83 -0.19 22.39
N VAL A 98 -6.87 -0.41 21.07
CA VAL A 98 -7.63 -1.50 20.47
C VAL A 98 -6.72 -2.73 20.38
N GLY A 99 -6.72 -3.54 21.45
CA GLY A 99 -5.84 -4.70 21.60
C GLY A 99 -6.02 -5.80 20.54
N SER A 100 -7.11 -5.78 19.77
CA SER A 100 -7.36 -6.69 18.66
C SER A 100 -6.68 -6.28 17.34
N LEU A 101 -6.05 -5.09 17.26
CA LEU A 101 -5.38 -4.65 16.04
C LEU A 101 -3.99 -5.29 15.87
N ASP A 102 -3.83 -6.03 14.78
CA ASP A 102 -2.51 -6.40 14.26
C ASP A 102 -1.99 -5.27 13.36
N TYR A 103 -0.87 -4.63 13.71
CA TYR A 103 -0.34 -3.51 12.93
C TYR A 103 0.44 -3.93 11.68
N ALA A 104 0.84 -5.21 11.60
CA ALA A 104 1.48 -5.78 10.42
C ALA A 104 0.44 -6.21 9.38
N GLN A 105 -0.73 -6.70 9.82
CA GLN A 105 -1.72 -7.34 8.94
C GLN A 105 -3.11 -6.68 8.93
N GLY A 106 -3.52 -6.06 10.03
CA GLY A 106 -4.89 -5.57 10.22
C GLY A 106 -5.23 -4.28 9.48
N MET A 107 -4.23 -3.62 8.89
CA MET A 107 -4.46 -2.44 8.07
C MET A 107 -4.54 -2.86 6.60
N PRO A 108 -5.72 -2.79 5.94
CA PRO A 108 -5.85 -3.16 4.53
C PRO A 108 -4.89 -2.34 3.69
N TRP A 109 -4.48 -2.76 2.49
CA TRP A 109 -3.81 -1.81 1.59
C TRP A 109 -4.81 -0.73 1.21
N ASP A 110 -4.36 0.50 0.98
CA ASP A 110 -5.27 1.61 0.69
C ASP A 110 -5.73 1.46 -0.74
N TYR A 111 -6.54 0.44 -1.02
CA TYR A 111 -7.05 0.12 -2.35
C TYR A 111 -7.79 1.35 -2.89
N MET A 112 -8.52 2.04 -2.01
CA MET A 112 -9.19 3.29 -2.32
C MET A 112 -8.21 4.36 -2.82
N HIS A 113 -7.13 4.70 -2.10
CA HIS A 113 -6.18 5.74 -2.56
C HIS A 113 -5.22 5.27 -3.66
N LEU A 114 -4.80 3.99 -3.65
CA LEU A 114 -3.75 3.51 -4.55
C LEU A 114 -4.27 2.99 -5.88
N LEU A 115 -5.50 2.47 -5.92
CA LEU A 115 -6.07 1.84 -7.10
C LEU A 115 -7.36 2.49 -7.60
N LEU A 116 -8.05 3.29 -6.80
CA LEU A 116 -9.28 3.94 -7.23
C LEU A 116 -9.10 5.46 -7.38
N GLU A 117 -8.45 6.12 -6.42
CA GLU A 117 -8.30 7.57 -6.41
C GLU A 117 -7.65 8.06 -7.72
N ASN A 118 -8.40 8.88 -8.46
CA ASN A 118 -8.04 9.47 -9.76
C ASN A 118 -7.89 8.51 -10.96
N VAL A 119 -8.01 7.20 -10.78
CA VAL A 119 -7.87 6.22 -11.87
C VAL A 119 -9.13 5.40 -12.15
N VAL A 120 -10.21 5.54 -11.36
CA VAL A 120 -11.48 4.80 -11.55
C VAL A 120 -11.97 4.86 -13.00
N LYS A 121 -11.96 6.04 -13.64
CA LYS A 121 -12.42 6.17 -15.04
C LYS A 121 -11.61 5.31 -15.99
N ASN A 122 -10.29 5.33 -15.85
CA ASN A 122 -9.38 4.51 -16.66
C ASN A 122 -9.60 3.01 -16.42
N LEU A 123 -9.86 2.60 -15.16
CA LEU A 123 -10.16 1.21 -14.83
C LEU A 123 -11.49 0.75 -15.42
N VAL A 124 -12.54 1.58 -15.34
CA VAL A 124 -13.84 1.28 -15.97
C VAL A 124 -13.67 1.16 -17.49
N ASP A 125 -12.90 2.05 -18.12
CA ASP A 125 -12.61 1.92 -19.55
C ASP A 125 -11.82 0.65 -19.87
N LEU A 126 -10.92 0.23 -18.99
CA LEU A 126 -10.15 -1.01 -19.17
C LEU A 126 -11.07 -2.23 -19.11
N TRP A 127 -11.91 -2.32 -18.08
CA TRP A 127 -12.87 -3.42 -17.91
C TRP A 127 -13.94 -3.45 -19.00
N LEU A 128 -14.13 -2.38 -19.76
CA LEU A 128 -15.05 -2.34 -20.89
C LEU A 128 -14.36 -2.52 -22.24
N GLY A 129 -13.04 -2.76 -22.26
CA GLY A 129 -12.26 -2.91 -23.49
C GLY A 129 -12.10 -1.63 -24.31
N ARG A 130 -12.18 -0.46 -23.66
CA ARG A 130 -12.13 0.87 -24.32
C ARG A 130 -10.86 1.66 -23.97
N TYR A 131 -10.04 1.15 -23.06
CA TYR A 131 -8.88 1.86 -22.57
C TYR A 131 -7.75 1.87 -23.60
N LYS A 132 -7.57 3.00 -24.28
CA LYS A 132 -6.37 3.34 -25.08
C LYS A 132 -5.91 2.26 -26.09
N GLY A 133 -6.85 1.51 -26.66
CA GLY A 133 -6.56 0.45 -27.63
C GLY A 133 -5.87 -0.78 -27.06
N LEU A 134 -5.86 -0.95 -25.72
CA LEU A 134 -5.50 -2.22 -25.09
C LEU A 134 -6.66 -3.21 -25.25
N ASP A 135 -6.31 -4.44 -25.64
CA ASP A 135 -7.21 -5.59 -25.63
C ASP A 135 -7.17 -6.29 -24.26
N ALA A 136 -7.89 -7.40 -24.14
CA ALA A 136 -7.93 -8.18 -22.91
C ALA A 136 -6.65 -9.01 -22.66
N GLY A 137 -5.68 -8.98 -23.57
CA GLY A 137 -4.57 -9.92 -23.56
C GLY A 137 -5.05 -11.36 -23.54
N ASP A 138 -4.48 -12.16 -22.63
CA ASP A 138 -4.78 -13.59 -22.49
C ASP A 138 -5.97 -13.88 -21.54
N GLU A 139 -6.48 -12.85 -20.85
CA GLU A 139 -7.48 -13.00 -19.78
C GLU A 139 -8.86 -12.51 -20.22
N ASP A 140 -9.93 -13.10 -19.69
CA ASP A 140 -11.32 -12.71 -20.00
C ASP A 140 -11.91 -11.84 -18.90
N PHE A 141 -11.52 -10.56 -18.87
CA PHE A 141 -11.98 -9.59 -17.88
C PHE A 141 -12.91 -8.51 -18.44
N ILE A 142 -13.24 -8.56 -19.74
CA ILE A 142 -14.10 -7.55 -20.37
C ILE A 142 -15.55 -7.75 -19.92
N ILE A 143 -16.09 -6.76 -19.23
CA ILE A 143 -17.48 -6.69 -18.82
C ILE A 143 -18.31 -6.23 -20.03
N PRO A 144 -19.30 -7.02 -20.49
CA PRO A 144 -20.19 -6.59 -21.56
C PRO A 144 -20.94 -5.31 -21.18
N GLU A 145 -21.16 -4.42 -22.14
CA GLU A 145 -21.75 -3.10 -21.85
C GLU A 145 -23.15 -3.18 -21.21
N HIS A 146 -23.95 -4.18 -21.60
CA HIS A 146 -25.28 -4.39 -21.01
C HIS A 146 -25.20 -4.75 -19.51
N ILE A 147 -24.21 -5.56 -19.11
CA ILE A 147 -23.96 -5.91 -17.71
C ILE A 147 -23.50 -4.68 -16.93
N TRP A 148 -22.58 -3.88 -17.48
CA TRP A 148 -22.15 -2.65 -16.79
C TRP A 148 -23.28 -1.65 -16.60
N LYS A 149 -24.19 -1.54 -17.57
CA LYS A 149 -25.39 -0.70 -17.45
C LYS A 149 -26.35 -1.20 -16.36
N GLU A 150 -26.48 -2.52 -16.22
CA GLU A 150 -27.26 -3.15 -15.15
C GLU A 150 -26.64 -2.84 -13.78
N VAL A 151 -25.34 -3.10 -13.61
CA VAL A 151 -24.58 -2.76 -12.38
C VAL A 151 -24.74 -1.29 -12.02
N ALA A 152 -24.64 -0.39 -13.00
CA ALA A 152 -24.80 1.05 -12.80
C ALA A 152 -26.21 1.42 -12.32
N THR A 153 -27.24 0.76 -12.87
CA THR A 153 -28.64 0.95 -12.48
C THR A 153 -28.90 0.45 -11.07
N GLU A 154 -28.40 -0.74 -10.74
CA GLU A 154 -28.51 -1.31 -9.40
C GLU A 154 -27.77 -0.48 -8.36
N THR A 155 -26.57 0.02 -8.69
CA THR A 155 -25.79 0.92 -7.82
C THR A 155 -26.59 2.18 -7.50
N THR A 156 -27.19 2.82 -8.51
CA THR A 156 -28.04 4.01 -8.28
C THR A 156 -29.25 3.69 -7.40
N ARG A 157 -29.89 2.53 -7.60
CA ARG A 157 -31.01 2.10 -6.75
C ARG A 157 -30.57 1.85 -5.31
N ALA A 158 -29.43 1.19 -5.11
CA ALA A 158 -28.90 0.86 -3.80
C ALA A 158 -28.55 2.11 -2.98
N VAL A 159 -28.05 3.16 -3.60
CA VAL A 159 -27.71 4.44 -2.95
C VAL A 159 -28.87 5.02 -2.16
N HIS A 160 -30.12 4.85 -2.62
CA HIS A 160 -31.30 5.34 -1.90
C HIS A 160 -31.52 4.65 -0.54
N PHE A 161 -30.92 3.49 -0.31
CA PHE A 161 -31.00 2.74 0.94
C PHE A 161 -29.80 2.97 1.86
N ILE A 162 -28.78 3.71 1.41
CA ILE A 162 -27.61 4.04 2.22
C ILE A 162 -27.85 5.41 2.87
N PRO A 163 -27.79 5.53 4.21
CA PRO A 163 -27.98 6.82 4.86
C PRO A 163 -26.94 7.85 4.39
N ALA A 164 -27.39 9.08 4.15
CA ALA A 164 -26.55 10.17 3.64
C ALA A 164 -25.36 10.52 4.57
N ASP A 165 -25.45 10.14 5.86
CA ASP A 165 -24.37 10.28 6.83
C ASP A 165 -23.13 9.42 6.50
N PHE A 166 -23.30 8.35 5.72
CA PHE A 166 -22.22 7.46 5.33
C PHE A 166 -21.61 7.81 3.97
N VAL A 167 -22.44 8.20 2.98
CA VAL A 167 -22.00 8.50 1.62
C VAL A 167 -22.85 9.59 0.98
N CYS A 168 -22.25 10.39 0.10
CA CYS A 168 -23.02 11.29 -0.76
C CYS A 168 -23.82 10.49 -1.81
N SER A 169 -24.91 11.07 -2.31
CA SER A 169 -25.70 10.45 -3.38
C SER A 169 -24.83 10.26 -4.63
N LEU A 170 -24.59 9.01 -5.02
CA LEU A 170 -23.87 8.67 -6.24
C LEU A 170 -24.80 8.74 -7.44
N GLY A 171 -24.45 9.53 -8.45
CA GLY A 171 -25.14 9.50 -9.74
C GLY A 171 -24.83 8.20 -10.51
N ASN A 172 -25.61 7.92 -11.54
CA ASN A 172 -25.44 6.71 -12.33
C ASN A 172 -24.03 6.66 -12.98
N PRO A 173 -23.19 5.67 -12.65
CA PRO A 173 -21.80 5.62 -13.11
C PRO A 173 -21.67 5.33 -14.62
N TYR A 174 -22.73 4.86 -15.27
CA TYR A 174 -22.79 4.78 -16.74
C TYR A 174 -22.94 6.16 -17.38
N ASN A 175 -23.74 7.04 -16.76
CA ASN A 175 -24.07 8.37 -17.28
C ASN A 175 -23.05 9.45 -16.88
N ASN A 176 -22.34 9.25 -15.75
CA ASN A 176 -21.31 10.17 -15.25
C ASN A 176 -19.93 9.95 -15.90
N ARG A 177 -19.92 9.50 -17.16
CA ARG A 177 -18.71 9.33 -17.98
C ARG A 177 -18.20 10.67 -18.47
#